data_AF-A0A3L8PCY1-F1
#
_entry.id   AF-A0A3L8PCY1-F1
#
_cell.length_a   1.000
_cell.length_b   1.000
_cell.length_c   1.000
_cell.angle_alpha   90.00
_cell.angle_beta   90.00
_cell.angle_gamma   90.00
#
_symmetry.space_group_name_H-M   'P 1'
#
loop_
_entity.id
_entity.type
_entity.pdbx_description
1 polymer ?
#
loop_
_entity_poly.entity_id
_entity_poly.type
_entity_poly.pdbx_seq_one_letter_code
_entity_poly.pdbx_strand_id
1 'polypeptide(L)'
;MVDAYRTAKLDAGVMDFSDQMSWGAQLAQLPEVGAALRERFEVVLLDEYQDTSVAQRDLLRALFAGRGISAVGDPAQGIYGWRGAASGNLAAFLDDFPAADGSRGDLHSLAVSRRCAPEIIDLAGVIAADYYADPAVAKVVTPLQAAPEN
;
A
#
# COMPACT_ATOMS: atom_id res chain seq x y z
N MET A 1 -21.31 12.25 -21.91
CA MET A 1 -21.89 11.92 -20.59
C MET A 1 -20.88 12.18 -19.47
N VAL A 2 -19.66 11.66 -19.55
CA VAL A 2 -18.59 11.92 -18.56
C VAL A 2 -18.18 13.40 -18.50
N ASP A 3 -18.03 14.06 -19.65
CA ASP A 3 -17.63 15.48 -19.67
C ASP A 3 -18.71 16.39 -19.11
N ALA A 4 -19.99 16.14 -19.43
CA ALA A 4 -21.11 16.87 -18.85
C ALA A 4 -21.17 16.74 -17.32
N TYR A 5 -20.88 15.55 -16.77
CA TYR A 5 -20.78 15.34 -15.32
C TYR A 5 -19.61 16.13 -14.72
N ARG A 6 -18.44 16.12 -15.37
CA ARG A 6 -17.27 16.91 -14.93
C ARG A 6 -17.56 18.41 -14.95
N THR A 7 -18.15 18.92 -16.03
CA THR A 7 -18.55 20.33 -16.14
C THR A 7 -19.56 20.70 -15.04
N ALA A 8 -20.59 19.88 -14.82
CA ALA A 8 -21.57 20.14 -13.77
C ALA A 8 -20.94 20.20 -12.36
N LYS A 9 -19.96 19.33 -12.07
CA LYS A 9 -19.21 19.39 -10.80
C LYS A 9 -18.39 20.67 -10.67
N LEU A 10 -17.71 21.08 -11.75
CA LEU A 10 -16.92 22.31 -11.79
C LEU A 10 -17.80 23.55 -11.59
N ASP A 11 -18.92 23.64 -12.28
CA ASP A 11 -19.86 24.76 -12.18
C ASP A 11 -20.45 24.87 -10.76
N ALA A 12 -20.67 23.73 -10.09
CA ALA A 12 -21.13 23.67 -8.71
C ALA A 12 -20.01 23.84 -7.67
N GLY A 13 -18.73 23.88 -8.08
CA GLY A 13 -17.58 23.98 -7.18
C GLY A 13 -17.42 22.76 -6.25
N VAL A 14 -17.88 21.58 -6.67
CA VAL A 14 -17.83 20.35 -5.86
C VAL A 14 -16.82 19.35 -6.42
N MET A 15 -16.33 18.47 -5.56
CA MET A 15 -15.43 17.38 -5.92
C MET A 15 -15.88 16.06 -5.28
N ASP A 16 -15.67 14.96 -5.99
CA ASP A 16 -15.80 13.61 -5.44
C ASP A 16 -14.44 13.02 -5.04
N PHE A 17 -14.44 11.81 -4.48
CA PHE A 17 -13.22 11.14 -4.03
C PHE A 17 -12.24 10.84 -5.17
N SER A 18 -12.73 10.53 -6.36
CA SER A 18 -11.87 10.27 -7.51
C SER A 18 -11.21 11.55 -8.00
N ASP A 19 -11.90 12.69 -7.94
CA ASP A 19 -11.30 13.99 -8.22
C ASP A 19 -10.18 14.30 -7.22
N GLN A 20 -10.41 14.10 -5.92
CA GLN A 20 -9.38 14.36 -4.89
C GLN A 20 -8.08 13.62 -5.20
N MET A 21 -8.19 12.33 -5.55
CA MET A 21 -7.03 11.53 -5.91
C MET A 21 -6.36 12.01 -7.20
N SER A 22 -7.16 12.34 -8.23
CA SER A 22 -6.61 12.82 -9.51
C SER A 22 -5.90 14.16 -9.37
N TRP A 23 -6.51 15.12 -8.66
CA TRP A 23 -5.90 16.42 -8.37
C TRP A 23 -4.65 16.27 -7.50
N GLY A 24 -4.68 15.41 -6.49
CA GLY A 24 -3.50 15.09 -5.67
C GLY A 24 -2.35 14.57 -6.52
N ALA A 25 -2.61 13.59 -7.40
CA ALA A 25 -1.60 13.03 -8.30
C ALA A 25 -1.01 14.06 -9.27
N GLN A 26 -1.83 14.99 -9.78
CA GLN A 26 -1.37 16.10 -10.62
C GLN A 26 -0.50 17.09 -9.83
N LEU A 27 -0.92 17.50 -8.64
CA LEU A 27 -0.16 18.41 -7.77
C LEU A 27 1.19 17.82 -7.38
N ALA A 28 1.27 16.51 -7.18
CA ALA A 28 2.53 15.83 -6.86
C ALA A 28 3.56 15.84 -8.00
N GLN A 29 3.17 16.16 -9.23
CA GLN A 29 4.12 16.37 -10.34
C GLN A 29 4.82 17.72 -10.24
N LEU A 30 4.31 18.65 -9.42
CA LEU A 30 4.93 19.95 -9.20
C LEU A 30 6.09 19.82 -8.19
N PRO A 31 7.33 20.15 -8.56
CA PRO A 31 8.49 19.97 -7.69
C PRO A 31 8.37 20.66 -6.33
N GLU A 32 7.74 21.84 -6.29
CA GLU A 32 7.53 22.62 -5.08
C GLU A 32 6.62 21.93 -4.06
N VAL A 33 5.62 21.15 -4.53
CA VAL A 33 4.72 20.39 -3.66
C VAL A 33 5.49 19.25 -3.00
N GLY A 34 6.26 18.50 -3.79
CA GLY A 34 7.13 17.45 -3.27
C GLY A 34 8.18 18.00 -2.30
N ALA A 35 8.82 19.13 -2.61
CA ALA A 35 9.80 19.76 -1.74
C ALA A 35 9.18 20.17 -0.39
N ALA A 36 8.04 20.87 -0.41
CA ALA A 36 7.35 21.31 0.81
C ALA A 36 6.88 20.14 1.68
N LEU A 37 6.36 19.07 1.07
CA LEU A 37 5.92 17.89 1.81
C LEU A 37 7.09 17.10 2.39
N ARG A 38 8.20 16.96 1.66
CA ARG A 38 9.42 16.30 2.15
C ARG A 38 10.15 17.10 3.22
N GLU A 39 10.03 18.42 3.21
CA GLU A 39 10.55 19.28 4.29
C GLU A 39 9.71 19.09 5.57
N ARG A 40 8.40 18.97 5.41
CA ARG A 40 7.47 18.79 6.54
C ARG A 40 7.49 17.38 7.13
N PHE A 41 7.61 16.36 6.27
CA PHE A 41 7.54 14.95 6.64
C PHE A 41 8.85 14.24 6.29
N GLU A 42 9.70 14.06 7.29
CA GLU A 42 10.97 13.34 7.16
C GLU A 42 10.74 11.84 6.96
N VAL A 43 9.72 11.29 7.62
CA VAL A 43 9.34 9.88 7.57
C VAL A 43 7.85 9.72 7.25
N VAL A 44 7.52 8.78 6.37
CA VAL A 44 6.15 8.42 6.00
C VAL A 44 5.92 6.94 6.29
N LEU A 45 4.84 6.64 7.01
CA LEU A 45 4.41 5.28 7.34
C LEU A 45 3.08 4.99 6.62
N LEU A 46 3.05 3.93 5.84
CA LEU A 46 1.88 3.46 5.12
C LEU A 46 1.37 2.20 5.79
N ASP A 47 0.15 2.26 6.33
CA ASP A 47 -0.55 1.08 6.86
C ASP A 47 -1.52 0.54 5.80
N GLU A 48 -1.89 -0.73 5.92
CA GLU A 48 -2.81 -1.43 5.01
C GLU A 48 -2.44 -1.28 3.51
N TYR A 49 -1.14 -1.34 3.21
CA TYR A 49 -0.62 -1.00 1.89
C TYR A 49 -1.13 -1.94 0.77
N GLN A 50 -1.56 -3.15 1.11
CA GLN A 50 -2.18 -4.08 0.16
C GLN A 50 -3.44 -3.50 -0.50
N ASP A 51 -4.14 -2.56 0.15
CA ASP A 51 -5.38 -1.96 -0.35
C ASP A 51 -5.18 -0.61 -1.05
N THR A 52 -3.92 -0.21 -1.25
CA THR A 52 -3.59 1.03 -1.94
C THR A 52 -3.93 0.93 -3.44
N SER A 53 -4.57 1.95 -4.00
CA SER A 53 -4.84 2.00 -5.45
C SER A 53 -3.59 2.40 -6.25
N VAL A 54 -3.56 2.09 -7.55
CA VAL A 54 -2.48 2.53 -8.46
C VAL A 54 -2.25 4.04 -8.38
N ALA A 55 -3.33 4.83 -8.36
CA ALA A 55 -3.24 6.29 -8.30
C ALA A 55 -2.63 6.79 -6.98
N GLN A 56 -3.00 6.18 -5.84
CA GLN A 56 -2.40 6.51 -4.54
C GLN A 56 -0.92 6.14 -4.52
N ARG A 57 -0.57 4.98 -5.04
CA ARG A 57 0.82 4.54 -5.16
C ARG A 57 1.65 5.50 -6.00
N ASP A 58 1.17 5.87 -7.18
CA ASP A 58 1.90 6.79 -8.07
C ASP A 58 2.06 8.18 -7.45
N LEU A 59 1.03 8.67 -6.75
CA LEU A 59 1.08 9.89 -5.94
C LEU A 59 2.17 9.80 -4.87
N LEU A 60 2.14 8.75 -4.05
CA LEU A 60 3.11 8.53 -2.97
C LEU A 60 4.53 8.41 -3.51
N ARG A 61 4.73 7.69 -4.63
CA ARG A 61 6.04 7.56 -5.29
C ARG A 61 6.56 8.91 -5.76
N ALA A 62 5.74 9.71 -6.43
CA ALA A 62 6.13 11.05 -6.88
C ALA A 62 6.55 11.96 -5.71
N LEU A 63 5.86 11.83 -4.56
CA LEU A 63 6.12 12.65 -3.38
C LEU A 63 7.26 12.14 -2.50
N PHE A 64 7.48 10.84 -2.37
CA PHE A 64 8.32 10.29 -1.29
C PHE A 64 9.33 9.22 -1.71
N ALA A 65 9.47 8.89 -3.01
CA ALA A 65 10.59 8.06 -3.44
C ALA A 65 11.95 8.71 -3.05
N GLY A 66 12.91 7.88 -2.61
CA GLY A 66 14.21 8.36 -2.12
C GLY A 66 14.17 9.06 -0.76
N ARG A 67 13.14 8.81 0.07
CA ARG A 67 13.03 9.31 1.46
C ARG A 67 12.74 8.17 2.45
N GLY A 68 12.69 8.49 3.74
CA GLY A 68 12.29 7.53 4.77
C GLY A 68 10.82 7.17 4.62
N ILE A 69 10.52 6.10 3.88
CA ILE A 69 9.16 5.57 3.73
C ILE A 69 9.14 4.10 4.12
N SER A 70 8.11 3.69 4.85
CA SER A 70 7.89 2.30 5.23
C SER A 70 6.44 1.94 5.05
N ALA A 71 6.18 0.73 4.59
CA ALA A 71 4.85 0.19 4.42
C ALA A 71 4.66 -1.09 5.24
N VAL A 72 3.48 -1.25 5.80
CA VAL A 72 3.01 -2.47 6.46
C VAL A 72 1.77 -2.95 5.71
N GLY A 73 1.64 -4.26 5.57
CA GLY A 73 0.47 -4.86 4.94
C GLY A 73 0.56 -6.38 4.91
N ASP A 74 -0.55 -7.01 4.52
CA ASP A 74 -0.66 -8.45 4.38
C ASP A 74 -1.33 -8.78 3.03
N PRO A 75 -0.66 -9.46 2.09
CA PRO A 75 -1.24 -9.87 0.82
C PRO A 75 -2.51 -10.72 0.97
N ALA A 76 -2.63 -11.49 2.07
CA ALA A 76 -3.78 -12.34 2.34
C ALA A 76 -5.05 -11.53 2.71
N GLN A 77 -4.88 -10.25 3.06
CA GLN A 77 -5.95 -9.34 3.48
C GLN A 77 -6.35 -8.34 2.39
N GLY A 78 -5.75 -8.42 1.20
CA GLY A 78 -6.06 -7.55 0.06
C GLY A 78 -7.43 -7.87 -0.55
N ILE A 79 -8.50 -7.32 0.03
CA ILE A 79 -9.89 -7.60 -0.38
C ILE A 79 -10.54 -6.44 -1.16
N TYR A 80 -9.86 -5.31 -1.31
CA TYR A 80 -10.39 -4.12 -2.00
C TYR A 80 -10.05 -4.05 -3.50
N GLY A 81 -9.77 -5.17 -4.16
CA GLY A 81 -9.49 -5.21 -5.61
C GLY A 81 -10.60 -4.57 -6.45
N TRP A 82 -11.87 -4.69 -6.04
CA TRP A 82 -13.01 -4.05 -6.71
C TRP A 82 -13.00 -2.51 -6.64
N ARG A 83 -12.24 -1.92 -5.70
CA ARG A 83 -12.01 -0.46 -5.60
C ARG A 83 -10.75 -0.01 -6.33
N GLY A 84 -10.10 -0.89 -7.07
CA GLY A 84 -8.87 -0.59 -7.80
C GLY A 84 -7.60 -0.68 -6.95
N ALA A 85 -7.65 -1.36 -5.80
CA ALA A 85 -6.43 -1.79 -5.11
C ALA A 85 -5.62 -2.69 -6.05
N ALA A 86 -4.33 -2.41 -6.20
CA ALA A 86 -3.50 -3.13 -7.15
C ALA A 86 -2.92 -4.41 -6.51
N SER A 87 -3.28 -5.55 -7.10
CA SER A 87 -2.69 -6.83 -6.76
C SER A 87 -1.16 -6.77 -6.90
N GLY A 88 -0.43 -7.15 -5.87
CA GLY A 88 1.04 -7.17 -5.88
C GLY A 88 1.71 -5.86 -5.45
N ASN A 89 0.96 -4.86 -4.95
CA ASN A 89 1.54 -3.64 -4.40
C ASN A 89 2.64 -3.91 -3.38
N LEU A 90 2.38 -4.81 -2.41
CA LEU A 90 3.35 -5.11 -1.37
C LEU A 90 4.63 -5.75 -1.95
N ALA A 91 4.48 -6.59 -2.98
CA ALA A 91 5.61 -7.19 -3.68
C ALA A 91 6.44 -6.16 -4.45
N ALA A 92 5.79 -5.16 -5.04
CA ALA A 92 6.41 -4.10 -5.84
C ALA A 92 6.95 -2.93 -5.00
N PHE A 93 6.67 -2.89 -3.69
CA PHE A 93 6.98 -1.72 -2.85
C PHE A 93 8.46 -1.31 -2.91
N LEU A 94 9.37 -2.28 -2.80
CA LEU A 94 10.82 -2.01 -2.83
C LEU A 94 11.33 -1.55 -4.21
N ASP A 95 10.59 -1.86 -5.29
CA ASP A 95 10.86 -1.35 -6.64
C ASP A 95 10.29 0.05 -6.84
N ASP A 96 9.11 0.30 -6.28
CA ASP A 96 8.40 1.58 -6.38
C ASP A 96 9.06 2.68 -5.52
N PHE A 97 9.70 2.30 -4.40
CA PHE A 97 10.31 3.23 -3.44
C PHE A 97 11.78 2.89 -3.16
N PRO A 98 12.69 3.04 -4.15
CA PRO A 98 14.12 2.88 -3.90
C PRO A 98 14.62 3.98 -2.96
N ALA A 99 15.71 3.68 -2.24
CA ALA A 99 16.42 4.67 -1.45
C ALA A 99 17.06 5.74 -2.36
N ALA A 100 17.47 6.87 -1.77
CA ALA A 100 18.06 7.99 -2.52
C ALA A 100 19.35 7.63 -3.27
N ASP A 101 20.07 6.60 -2.81
CA ASP A 101 21.28 6.07 -3.45
C ASP A 101 20.98 4.99 -4.51
N GLY A 102 19.71 4.69 -4.75
CA GLY A 102 19.25 3.65 -5.68
C GLY A 102 19.28 2.24 -5.11
N SER A 103 19.67 2.05 -3.85
CA SER A 103 19.56 0.75 -3.18
C SER A 103 18.10 0.37 -2.92
N ARG A 104 17.84 -0.94 -2.87
CA ARG A 104 16.53 -1.46 -2.43
C ARG A 104 16.46 -1.40 -0.91
N GLY A 105 15.29 -1.07 -0.38
CA GLY A 105 15.03 -1.21 1.05
C GLY A 105 14.91 -2.67 1.50
N ASP A 106 14.64 -2.86 2.79
CA ASP A 106 14.52 -4.17 3.42
C ASP A 106 13.05 -4.63 3.51
N LEU A 107 12.84 -5.95 3.34
CA LEU A 107 11.57 -6.61 3.61
C LEU A 107 11.67 -7.40 4.91
N HIS A 108 10.74 -7.15 5.84
CA HIS A 108 10.65 -7.86 7.11
C HIS A 108 9.29 -8.55 7.23
N SER A 109 9.31 -9.84 7.58
CA SER A 109 8.09 -10.61 7.84
C SER A 109 7.83 -10.72 9.34
N LEU A 110 6.61 -10.40 9.77
CA LEU A 110 6.15 -10.56 11.16
C LEU A 110 5.27 -11.80 11.26
N ALA A 111 5.89 -12.97 11.48
CA ALA A 111 5.17 -14.24 11.48
C ALA A 111 4.46 -14.57 12.81
N VAL A 112 4.75 -13.88 13.91
CA VAL A 112 4.21 -14.26 15.23
C VAL A 112 2.91 -13.51 15.53
N SER A 113 1.80 -14.25 15.56
CA SER A 113 0.50 -13.74 15.99
C SER A 113 0.38 -13.78 17.52
N ARG A 114 0.12 -12.60 18.10
CA ARG A 114 -0.21 -12.42 19.53
C ARG A 114 -1.69 -12.12 19.77
N ARG A 115 -2.51 -12.20 18.71
CA ARG A 115 -3.93 -11.79 18.74
C ARG A 115 -4.85 -12.98 18.98
N CYS A 116 -4.53 -14.13 18.38
CA CYS A 116 -5.40 -15.29 18.34
C CYS A 116 -4.79 -16.47 19.08
N ALA A 117 -5.67 -17.29 19.65
CA ALA A 117 -5.31 -18.58 20.22
C ALA A 117 -4.65 -19.50 19.17
N PRO A 118 -3.74 -20.41 19.57
CA PRO A 118 -3.03 -21.29 18.66
C PRO A 118 -3.95 -22.08 17.72
N GLU A 119 -5.10 -22.56 18.21
CA GLU A 119 -6.05 -23.35 17.44
C GLU A 119 -6.64 -22.59 16.26
N ILE A 120 -6.82 -21.27 16.38
CA ILE A 120 -7.31 -20.41 15.29
C ILE A 120 -6.22 -20.25 14.23
N ILE A 121 -4.97 -20.05 14.65
CA ILE A 121 -3.83 -19.89 13.75
C ILE A 121 -3.57 -21.18 12.98
N ASP A 122 -3.60 -22.32 13.66
CA ASP A 122 -3.39 -23.63 13.05
C ASP A 122 -4.48 -23.94 12.01
N LEU A 123 -5.75 -23.73 12.37
CA LEU A 123 -6.86 -23.95 11.45
C LEU A 123 -6.78 -23.02 10.23
N ALA A 124 -6.47 -21.73 10.44
CA ALA A 124 -6.29 -20.78 9.35
C ALA A 124 -5.13 -21.19 8.42
N GLY A 125 -4.02 -21.67 8.99
CA GLY A 125 -2.87 -22.18 8.23
C GLY A 125 -3.22 -23.38 7.35
N VAL A 126 -4.06 -24.30 7.84
CA VAL A 126 -4.56 -25.44 7.04
C VAL A 126 -5.45 -24.95 5.90
N ILE A 127 -6.37 -24.02 6.16
CA ILE A 127 -7.29 -23.50 5.14
C ILE A 127 -6.54 -22.71 4.06
N ALA A 128 -5.54 -21.93 4.45
CA ALA A 128 -4.77 -21.08 3.53
C ALA A 128 -3.53 -21.76 2.94
N ALA A 129 -3.36 -23.08 3.11
CA ALA A 129 -2.14 -23.79 2.71
C ALA A 129 -1.78 -23.58 1.23
N ASP A 130 -2.77 -23.71 0.32
CA ASP A 130 -2.56 -23.52 -1.12
C ASP A 130 -2.18 -22.07 -1.47
N TYR A 131 -2.75 -21.09 -0.75
CA TYR A 131 -2.42 -19.67 -0.93
C TYR A 131 -0.96 -19.39 -0.58
N TYR A 132 -0.47 -19.93 0.55
CA TYR A 132 0.91 -19.76 0.96
C TYR A 132 1.91 -20.64 0.18
N ALA A 133 1.44 -21.67 -0.50
CA ALA A 133 2.25 -22.48 -1.41
C ALA A 133 2.58 -21.75 -2.73
N ASP A 134 1.87 -20.66 -3.07
CA ASP A 134 2.16 -19.85 -4.25
C ASP A 134 3.55 -19.16 -4.10
N PRO A 135 4.51 -19.42 -5.01
CA PRO A 135 5.83 -18.79 -4.97
C PRO A 135 5.81 -17.25 -5.02
N ALA A 136 4.77 -16.63 -5.57
CA ALA A 136 4.62 -15.18 -5.57
C ALA A 136 4.27 -14.64 -4.18
N VAL A 137 3.46 -15.38 -3.41
CA VAL A 137 3.07 -15.04 -2.04
C VAL A 137 4.21 -15.33 -1.07
N ALA A 138 4.83 -16.51 -1.16
CA ALA A 138 5.89 -16.95 -0.26
C ALA A 138 7.16 -16.07 -0.31
N LYS A 139 7.34 -15.27 -1.37
CA LYS A 139 8.42 -14.28 -1.47
C LYS A 139 8.20 -13.05 -0.60
N VAL A 140 6.95 -12.77 -0.23
CA VAL A 140 6.55 -11.49 0.39
C VAL A 140 6.08 -11.69 1.83
N VAL A 141 5.47 -12.84 2.13
CA VAL A 141 4.88 -13.10 3.45
C VAL A 141 5.13 -14.54 3.90
N THR A 142 5.44 -14.70 5.19
CA THR A 142 5.50 -16.01 5.86
C THR A 142 4.17 -16.26 6.59
N PRO A 143 3.61 -17.49 6.55
CA PRO A 143 2.44 -17.86 7.32
C PRO A 143 2.58 -17.54 8.81
N LEU A 144 1.47 -17.15 9.44
CA LEU A 144 1.44 -16.85 10.86
C LEU A 144 1.68 -18.10 11.71
N GLN A 145 2.35 -17.89 12.84
CA GLN A 145 2.57 -18.84 13.92
C GLN A 145 2.03 -18.23 15.22
N ALA A 146 1.44 -19.06 16.07
CA ALA A 146 0.99 -18.60 17.37
C ALA A 146 2.20 -18.22 18.25
N ALA A 147 2.03 -17.23 19.13
CA ALA A 147 3.07 -16.89 20.08
C ALA A 147 3.27 -18.06 21.08
N PRO A 148 4.51 -18.31 21.55
CA PRO A 148 4.79 -19.42 22.46
C PRO A 148 4.07 -19.36 23.81
N GLU A 149 3.56 -18.18 24.18
CA GLU A 149 2.94 -17.88 25.48
C GLU A 149 1.43 -17.59 25.38
N ASN A 150 0.81 -17.82 24.21
CA ASN A 150 -0.64 -17.65 24.03
C ASN A 150 -1.46 -18.75 24.70
#